data_AF-A0A2J8U2M7-F1
#
_entry.id   AF-A0A2J8U2M7-F1
#
_cell.length_a   1.000
_cell.length_b   1.000
_cell.length_c   1.000
_cell.angle_alpha   90.00
_cell.angle_beta   90.00
_cell.angle_gamma   90.00
#
_symmetry.space_group_name_H-M   'P 1'
#
loop_
_entity.id
_entity.type
_entity.pdbx_description
1 polymer ?
#
loop_
_entity_poly.entity_id
_entity_poly.type
_entity_poly.pdbx_seq_one_letter_code
_entity_poly.pdbx_strand_id
1 'polypeptide(L)'
;MAATGANAEKPESHNDCPVRLLNPNIAKMKEDILYHFNLTTSRHNFPALFGDVKFVCVGGSPSRMKAFISTVWAFLLSQSCCMSS
;
A
#
# COMPACT_ATOMS: atom_id res chain seq x y z
N MET A 1 20.58 -14.85 41.73
CA MET A 1 19.57 -13.78 41.74
C MET A 1 19.76 -12.98 40.46
N ALA A 2 18.87 -12.84 39.48
CA ALA A 2 17.50 -13.29 39.25
C ALA A 2 17.31 -13.24 37.71
N ALA A 3 16.85 -14.34 37.12
CA ALA A 3 15.56 -14.45 36.42
C ALA A 3 15.65 -14.21 34.91
N THR A 4 15.64 -15.35 34.21
CA THR A 4 15.26 -15.53 32.81
C THR A 4 13.85 -14.97 32.58
N GLY A 5 13.74 -13.89 31.82
CA GLY A 5 12.46 -13.42 31.28
C GLY A 5 12.20 -14.07 29.94
N ALA A 6 11.43 -15.15 29.93
CA ALA A 6 10.81 -15.67 28.72
C ALA A 6 9.82 -14.61 28.21
N ASN A 7 10.16 -13.91 27.14
CA ASN A 7 9.17 -13.09 26.45
C ASN A 7 8.36 -14.03 25.55
N ALA A 8 7.19 -14.43 26.03
CA ALA A 8 6.15 -14.98 25.19
C ALA A 8 5.75 -13.88 24.19
N GLU A 9 6.15 -14.03 22.92
CA GLU A 9 5.62 -13.21 21.83
C GLU A 9 4.11 -13.42 21.77
N LYS A 10 3.38 -12.49 22.39
CA LYS A 10 1.96 -12.30 22.18
C LYS A 10 1.76 -12.10 20.67
N PRO A 11 0.87 -12.85 20.01
CA PRO A 11 0.60 -12.61 18.59
C PRO A 11 0.11 -11.17 18.45
N GLU A 12 0.92 -10.33 17.80
CA GLU A 12 0.52 -8.97 17.47
C GLU A 12 -0.67 -9.07 16.54
N SER A 13 -1.85 -8.80 17.09
CA SER A 13 -3.08 -8.62 16.33
C SER A 13 -2.90 -7.34 15.51
N HIS A 14 -2.29 -7.49 14.34
CA HIS A 14 -2.26 -6.47 13.31
C HIS A 14 -3.72 -6.29 12.87
N ASN A 15 -4.38 -5.27 13.44
CA ASN A 15 -5.72 -4.88 13.05
C ASN A 15 -5.60 -4.14 11.70
N ASP A 16 -5.39 -4.89 10.62
CA ASP A 16 -5.47 -4.32 9.28
C ASP A 16 -6.89 -3.76 9.10
N CYS A 17 -7.00 -2.44 9.04
CA CYS A 17 -8.28 -1.75 8.86
C CYS A 17 -8.51 -1.63 7.34
N PRO A 18 -9.32 -2.51 6.71
CA PRO A 18 -9.46 -2.52 5.26
C PRO A 18 -10.13 -1.23 4.76
N VAL A 19 -9.81 -0.83 3.54
CA VAL A 19 -10.51 0.29 2.88
C VAL A 19 -11.97 -0.12 2.66
N ARG A 20 -12.91 0.61 3.29
CA ARG A 20 -14.35 0.33 3.20
C ARG A 20 -15.04 1.31 2.27
N LEU A 21 -15.90 0.79 1.41
CA LEU A 21 -16.78 1.59 0.56
C LEU A 21 -18.14 1.78 1.25
N LEU A 22 -18.68 3.00 1.15
CA LEU A 22 -20.01 3.34 1.66
C LEU A 22 -21.09 3.36 0.56
N ASN A 23 -20.76 2.83 -0.62
CA ASN A 23 -21.70 2.72 -1.74
C ASN A 23 -22.05 1.25 -2.00
N PRO A 24 -23.25 0.78 -1.62
CA PRO A 24 -23.67 -0.60 -1.80
C PRO A 24 -23.89 -0.98 -3.27
N ASN A 25 -24.01 0.00 -4.17
CA ASN A 25 -24.25 -0.26 -5.59
C ASN A 25 -23.02 -0.83 -6.31
N ILE A 26 -21.81 -0.52 -5.82
CA ILE A 26 -20.56 -1.01 -6.42
C ILE A 26 -20.51 -2.54 -6.41
N ALA A 27 -20.99 -3.18 -5.35
CA ALA A 27 -21.04 -4.64 -5.26
C ALA A 27 -21.96 -5.31 -6.29
N LYS A 28 -22.92 -4.55 -6.86
CA LYS A 28 -23.86 -5.04 -7.88
C LYS A 28 -23.34 -4.82 -9.31
N MET A 29 -22.27 -4.05 -9.47
CA MET A 29 -21.72 -3.73 -10.79
C MET A 29 -20.94 -4.92 -11.33
N LYS A 30 -21.17 -5.26 -12.60
CA LYS A 30 -20.41 -6.31 -13.30
C LYS A 30 -18.96 -5.91 -13.57
N GLU A 31 -18.76 -4.62 -13.83
CA GLU A 31 -17.47 -4.00 -14.09
C GLU A 31 -17.47 -2.59 -13.52
N ASP A 32 -16.33 -2.16 -12.99
CA ASP A 32 -16.11 -0.78 -12.55
C ASP A 32 -15.04 -0.12 -13.43
N ILE A 33 -15.31 1.12 -13.85
CA ILE A 33 -14.50 1.91 -14.78
C ILE A 33 -14.06 3.18 -14.06
N LEU A 34 -12.78 3.24 -13.70
CA LEU A 34 -12.14 4.41 -13.12
C LEU A 34 -11.72 5.36 -14.25
N TYR A 35 -12.68 6.10 -14.80
CA TYR A 35 -12.54 6.88 -16.04
C TYR A 35 -11.31 7.80 -16.07
N HIS A 36 -11.08 8.60 -15.03
CA HIS A 36 -9.97 9.57 -14.99
C HIS A 36 -8.58 8.93 -14.94
N PHE A 37 -8.50 7.66 -14.52
CA PHE A 37 -7.25 6.89 -14.51
C PHE A 37 -7.15 5.93 -15.69
N ASN A 38 -8.19 5.86 -16.53
CA ASN A 38 -8.28 4.91 -17.63
C ASN A 38 -8.06 3.45 -17.18
N LEU A 39 -8.53 3.10 -15.98
CA LEU A 39 -8.45 1.75 -15.42
C LEU A 39 -9.83 1.11 -15.39
N THR A 40 -9.88 -0.19 -15.68
CA THR A 40 -11.10 -1.00 -15.60
C THR A 40 -10.83 -2.30 -14.85
N THR A 41 -11.81 -2.76 -14.07
CA THR A 41 -11.71 -4.03 -13.33
C THR A 41 -11.68 -5.26 -14.23
N SER A 42 -12.15 -5.15 -15.48
CA SER A 42 -12.10 -6.23 -16.47
C SER A 42 -10.71 -6.45 -17.06
N ARG A 43 -9.91 -5.37 -17.23
CA ARG A 43 -8.56 -5.44 -17.82
C ARG A 43 -7.46 -5.57 -16.78
N HIS A 44 -7.67 -5.06 -15.57
CA HIS A 44 -6.61 -4.94 -14.58
C HIS A 44 -6.97 -5.66 -13.29
N ASN A 45 -6.05 -6.48 -12.81
CA ASN A 45 -6.19 -7.16 -11.51
C ASN A 45 -5.73 -6.21 -10.39
N PHE A 46 -6.67 -5.46 -9.80
CA PHE A 46 -6.35 -4.49 -8.74
C PHE A 46 -5.69 -5.09 -7.49
N PRO A 47 -6.13 -6.25 -6.96
CA PRO A 47 -5.42 -6.90 -5.86
C PRO A 47 -3.95 -7.21 -6.16
N ALA A 48 -3.62 -7.64 -7.38
CA ALA A 48 -2.24 -7.93 -7.76
C ALA A 48 -1.39 -6.67 -7.98
N LEU A 49 -2.00 -5.57 -8.44
CA LEU A 49 -1.30 -4.33 -8.75
C LEU A 49 -1.14 -3.39 -7.55
N PHE A 50 -2.12 -3.38 -6.63
CA PHE A 50 -2.22 -2.40 -5.56
C PHE A 50 -2.46 -3.02 -4.17
N GLY A 51 -2.44 -4.35 -4.04
CA GLY A 51 -2.74 -5.03 -2.78
C GLY A 51 -1.68 -4.86 -1.69
N ASP A 52 -0.45 -4.54 -2.08
CA ASP A 52 0.70 -4.28 -1.19
C ASP A 52 0.85 -2.80 -0.81
N VAL A 53 0.04 -1.91 -1.38
CA VAL A 53 0.11 -0.46 -1.11
C VAL A 53 -0.33 -0.16 0.32
N LYS A 54 0.57 0.45 1.10
CA LYS A 54 0.32 0.89 2.50
C LYS A 54 0.21 2.41 2.65
N PHE A 55 0.88 3.16 1.77
CA PHE A 55 0.91 4.63 1.82
C PHE A 55 0.51 5.19 0.45
N VAL A 56 -0.42 6.14 0.46
CA VAL A 56 -0.83 6.87 -0.74
C VAL A 56 -0.53 8.34 -0.53
N CYS A 57 0.44 8.87 -1.28
CA CYS A 57 0.76 10.29 -1.29
C CYS A 57 0.10 10.95 -2.51
N VAL A 58 -0.68 12.01 -2.29
CA VAL A 58 -1.37 12.76 -3.35
C VAL A 58 -0.89 14.20 -3.41
N GLY A 59 -0.93 14.81 -4.60
CA GLY A 59 -0.55 16.21 -4.80
C GLY A 59 -1.08 16.75 -6.11
N GLY A 60 -1.29 18.07 -6.20
CA GLY A 60 -1.94 18.68 -7.37
C GLY A 60 -1.08 18.73 -8.64
N SER A 61 0.25 18.72 -8.52
CA SER A 61 1.16 18.80 -9.67
C SER A 61 1.72 17.42 -10.02
N PRO A 62 1.52 16.92 -11.25
CA PRO A 62 2.07 15.64 -11.69
C PRO A 62 3.60 15.59 -11.63
N SER A 63 4.27 16.69 -11.96
CA SER A 63 5.75 16.77 -11.91
C SER A 63 6.28 16.67 -10.49
N ARG A 64 5.59 17.29 -9.51
CA ARG A 64 5.93 17.13 -8.09
C ARG A 64 5.76 15.69 -7.60
N MET A 65 4.69 15.02 -8.01
CA MET A 65 4.44 13.62 -7.63
C MET A 65 5.51 12.68 -8.22
N LYS A 66 5.92 12.92 -9.47
CA LYS A 66 7.00 12.16 -10.12
C LYS A 66 8.34 12.38 -9.43
N ALA A 67 8.69 13.62 -9.08
CA ALA A 67 9.91 13.91 -8.34
C ALA A 67 9.89 13.22 -6.96
N PHE A 68 8.76 13.30 -6.26
CA PHE A 68 8.59 12.70 -4.94
C PHE A 68 8.83 11.18 -4.97
N ILE A 69 8.18 10.44 -5.88
CA ILE A 69 8.35 8.98 -5.92
C ILE A 69 9.78 8.58 -6.29
N SER A 70 10.44 9.32 -7.19
CA SER A 70 11.86 9.08 -7.51
C SER A 70 12.77 9.28 -6.29
N THR A 71 12.51 10.31 -5.48
CA THR A 71 13.27 10.56 -4.24
C THR A 71 13.06 9.44 -3.23
N VAL A 72 11.81 9.04 -2.99
CA VAL A 72 11.49 7.94 -2.06
C VAL A 72 12.15 6.65 -2.53
N TRP A 73 12.05 6.34 -3.82
CA TRP A 73 12.67 5.15 -4.41
C TRP A 73 14.19 5.13 -4.22
N ALA A 74 14.88 6.23 -4.50
CA ALA A 74 16.33 6.33 -4.31
C ALA A 74 16.74 6.14 -2.85
N PHE A 75 15.97 6.71 -1.91
CA PHE A 75 16.22 6.53 -0.48
C PHE A 75 16.07 5.06 -0.04
N LEU A 76 14.98 4.41 -0.46
CA LEU A 76 14.74 3.00 -0.12
C LEU A 76 15.82 2.08 -0.70
N LEU A 77 16.26 2.31 -1.94
CA LEU A 77 17.36 1.54 -2.53
C LEU A 77 18.69 1.72 -1.78
N SER A 78 19.00 2.94 -1.34
CA SER A 78 20.20 3.21 -0.55
C SER A 78 20.19 2.44 0.77
N GLN A 79 19.05 2.43 1.47
CA GLN A 79 18.89 1.71 2.74
C GLN A 79 19.02 0.18 2.54
N SER A 80 18.39 -0.38 1.51
CA SER A 80 18.50 -1.81 1.19
C SER A 80 19.93 -2.23 0.84
N CYS A 81 20.69 -1.36 0.15
CA CYS A 81 22.10 -1.63 -0.18
C CYS A 81 22.99 -1.59 1.08
N CYS A 82 22.75 -0.64 2.00
CA CYS A 82 23.49 -0.53 3.26
C CYS A 82 23.26 -1.70 4.22
N MET A 83 22.12 -2.41 4.15
CA MET A 83 21.85 -3.58 5.00
C MET A 83 22.44 -4.90 4.47
N SER A 84 23.06 -4.87 3.28
CA SER A 84 23.64 -6.07 2.63
C SER A 84 25.19 -6.12 2.72
N SER A 85 25.84 -5.22 3.46
CA SER A 85 27.28 -5.20 3.77
C SER A 85 27.52 -5.30 5.27
#